data_AF-E8ZHE0-F1
#
_entry.id   AF-E8ZHE0-F1
#
_cell.length_a   1.000
_cell.length_b   1.000
_cell.length_c   1.000
_cell.angle_alpha   90.00
_cell.angle_beta   90.00
_cell.angle_gamma   90.00
#
_symmetry.space_group_name_H-M   'P 1'
#
loop_
_entity.id
_entity.type
_entity.pdbx_description
1 polymer ?
#
loop_
_entity_poly.entity_id
_entity_poly.type
_entity_poly.pdbx_seq_one_letter_code
_entity_poly.pdbx_strand_id
1 'polypeptide(L)'
;MSYKLMGAAALTGTAGATGLVVANKEKIFGKSRTLADELKEKGYKMVSSVDDGTKRKTILDAKVSAYKAVGNSSQEFKGKSKDAMNSDVLLKTCRELEKSTDYESLSSIFKKWCSLDFKDVLVTVGGRSVISDTPSDGTNWKNSLTSHREKMKTVITGVTESSSDSSNSQWNKAKEWCEGKLGTQYSNDSKVDFDRVEEWCLAAKAQ
;
A
#
# COMPACT_ATOMS: atom_id res chain seq x y z
N MET A 1 -32.75 4.11 51.36
CA MET A 1 -31.65 4.44 50.42
C MET A 1 -32.27 4.57 49.04
N SER A 2 -32.30 5.81 48.55
CA SER A 2 -33.00 6.22 47.34
C SER A 2 -32.06 6.20 46.15
N TYR A 3 -32.47 5.62 45.02
CA TYR A 3 -32.06 6.11 43.71
C TYR A 3 -33.24 6.01 42.74
N LYS A 4 -33.93 7.14 42.57
CA LYS A 4 -34.73 7.41 41.38
C LYS A 4 -33.76 7.69 40.22
N LEU A 5 -33.89 6.98 39.11
CA LEU A 5 -33.38 7.44 37.82
C LEU A 5 -34.58 7.57 36.89
N MET A 6 -35.10 8.79 36.85
CA MET A 6 -36.01 9.28 35.82
C MET A 6 -35.24 9.50 34.53
N GLY A 7 -35.94 9.32 33.41
CA GLY A 7 -35.73 10.17 32.25
C GLY A 7 -35.03 9.52 31.07
N ALA A 8 -35.73 8.62 30.38
CA ALA A 8 -35.59 8.49 28.94
C ALA A 8 -36.16 9.77 28.30
N ALA A 9 -35.30 10.57 27.68
CA ALA A 9 -35.71 11.60 26.73
C ALA A 9 -35.13 11.21 25.37
N ALA A 10 -36.01 10.75 24.49
CA ALA A 10 -35.75 10.67 23.07
C ALA A 10 -35.55 12.09 22.51
N LEU A 11 -34.47 12.29 21.76
CA LEU A 11 -34.33 13.42 20.85
C LEU A 11 -34.09 12.87 19.44
N THR A 12 -35.18 12.77 18.70
CA THR A 12 -35.24 12.63 17.25
C THR A 12 -34.78 13.92 16.57
N GLY A 13 -33.88 13.77 15.60
CA GLY A 13 -33.78 14.62 14.40
C GLY A 13 -33.13 16.00 14.57
N THR A 14 -31.91 16.15 14.06
CA THR A 14 -31.51 17.07 12.96
C THR A 14 -29.97 17.17 12.89
N ALA A 15 -29.47 17.43 11.69
CA ALA A 15 -28.07 17.63 11.28
C ALA A 15 -27.09 18.04 12.40
N GLY A 16 -25.99 17.28 12.55
CA GLY A 16 -24.86 17.67 13.41
C GLY A 16 -24.16 16.56 14.18
N ALA A 17 -24.22 15.30 13.75
CA ALA A 17 -23.63 14.19 14.50
C ALA A 17 -22.12 13.96 14.24
N THR A 18 -21.47 14.70 13.34
CA THR A 18 -20.01 14.63 13.17
C THR A 18 -19.25 15.36 14.27
N GLY A 19 -19.85 16.36 14.94
CA GLY A 19 -19.17 17.12 16.00
C GLY A 19 -19.05 16.38 17.33
N LEU A 20 -20.11 15.68 17.76
CA LEU A 20 -20.15 15.08 19.09
C LEU A 20 -19.32 13.79 19.21
N VAL A 21 -19.20 13.00 18.13
CA VAL A 21 -18.37 11.79 18.11
C VAL A 21 -16.88 12.14 18.16
N VAL A 22 -16.48 13.23 17.50
CA VAL A 22 -15.09 13.72 17.49
C VAL A 22 -14.71 14.31 18.86
N ALA A 23 -15.60 15.11 19.46
CA ALA A 23 -15.37 15.70 20.78
C ALA A 23 -15.26 14.66 21.91
N ASN A 24 -16.02 13.56 21.85
CA ASN A 24 -15.91 12.48 22.85
C ASN A 24 -14.65 11.62 22.67
N LYS A 25 -14.11 11.47 21.45
CA LYS A 25 -12.83 10.78 21.25
C LYS A 25 -11.65 11.59 21.79
N GLU A 26 -11.66 12.92 21.63
CA GLU A 26 -10.57 13.78 22.15
C GLU A 26 -10.48 13.78 23.68
N LYS A 27 -11.62 13.68 24.38
CA LYS A 27 -11.68 13.69 25.84
C LYS A 27 -11.28 12.36 26.50
N ILE A 28 -11.36 11.25 25.76
CA ILE A 28 -11.05 9.89 26.26
C ILE A 28 -9.64 9.44 25.82
N PHE A 29 -9.15 9.85 24.65
CA PHE A 29 -7.93 9.28 24.06
C PHE A 29 -6.69 10.18 24.01
N GLY A 30 -6.78 11.47 24.38
CA GLY A 30 -5.62 12.37 24.42
C GLY A 30 -5.01 12.65 23.03
N LYS A 31 -5.20 13.86 22.52
CA LYS A 31 -4.97 14.28 21.11
C LYS A 31 -5.81 13.46 20.12
N SER A 32 -6.53 14.18 19.25
CA SER A 32 -7.15 13.58 18.07
C SER A 32 -6.06 12.90 17.23
N ARG A 33 -5.98 11.56 17.29
CA ARG A 33 -5.07 10.77 16.46
C ARG A 33 -5.40 11.02 14.99
N THR A 34 -4.39 11.38 14.21
CA THR A 34 -4.55 11.61 12.77
C THR A 34 -4.46 10.28 12.01
N LEU A 35 -4.96 10.26 10.77
CA LEU A 35 -4.82 9.13 9.86
C LEU A 35 -3.35 8.73 9.70
N ALA A 36 -2.44 9.70 9.66
CA ALA A 36 -1.01 9.45 9.60
C ALA A 36 -0.47 8.73 10.85
N ASP A 37 -0.93 9.11 12.05
CA ASP A 37 -0.46 8.50 13.30
C ASP A 37 -0.83 7.01 13.36
N GLU A 38 -2.07 6.68 13.00
CA GLU A 38 -2.55 5.30 13.01
C GLU A 38 -1.90 4.44 11.93
N LEU A 39 -1.71 4.99 10.73
CA LEU A 39 -1.04 4.27 9.65
C LEU A 39 0.44 4.07 9.94
N LYS A 40 1.11 5.02 10.58
CA LYS A 40 2.50 4.85 11.07
C LYS A 40 2.59 3.78 12.13
N GLU A 41 1.66 3.72 13.08
CA GLU A 41 1.59 2.67 14.11
C GLU A 41 1.45 1.28 13.48
N LYS A 42 0.65 1.17 12.42
CA LYS A 42 0.49 -0.06 11.61
C LYS A 42 1.66 -0.33 10.65
N GLY A 43 2.68 0.54 10.62
CA GLY A 43 3.88 0.38 9.80
C GLY A 43 3.73 0.74 8.32
N TYR A 44 2.65 1.44 7.94
CA TYR A 44 2.50 1.89 6.56
C TYR A 44 3.52 2.95 6.19
N LYS A 45 4.11 2.79 5.00
CA LYS A 45 4.99 3.80 4.41
C LYS A 45 4.17 4.73 3.52
N MET A 46 4.40 6.04 3.64
CA MET A 46 3.64 7.05 2.91
C MET A 46 4.46 7.63 1.76
N VAL A 47 3.80 8.06 0.70
CA VAL A 47 4.48 8.74 -0.42
C VAL A 47 5.11 10.06 -0.01
N SER A 48 4.54 10.73 1.01
CA SER A 48 5.04 11.97 1.58
C SER A 48 6.38 11.80 2.32
N SER A 49 6.67 10.61 2.84
CA SER A 49 7.91 10.29 3.57
C SER A 49 9.06 9.83 2.68
N VAL A 50 8.90 9.85 1.35
CA VAL A 50 9.99 9.58 0.43
C VAL A 50 10.83 10.85 0.28
N ASP A 51 12.08 10.82 0.78
CA ASP A 51 12.99 11.97 0.79
C ASP A 51 13.52 12.33 -0.60
N ASP A 52 13.83 11.31 -1.40
CA ASP A 52 14.30 11.48 -2.78
C ASP A 52 13.16 11.99 -3.68
N GLY A 53 13.26 13.27 -4.08
CA GLY A 53 12.24 13.93 -4.88
C GLY A 53 12.02 13.29 -6.25
N THR A 54 13.05 12.72 -6.87
CA THR A 54 12.97 12.05 -8.17
C THR A 54 12.22 10.74 -8.03
N LYS A 55 12.61 9.89 -7.07
CA LYS A 55 11.92 8.61 -6.80
C LYS A 55 10.46 8.84 -6.40
N ARG A 56 10.21 9.83 -5.54
CA ARG A 56 8.85 10.22 -5.14
C ARG A 56 8.02 10.64 -6.34
N LYS A 57 8.58 11.43 -7.26
CA LYS A 57 7.90 11.83 -8.49
C LYS A 57 7.57 10.64 -9.38
N THR A 58 8.49 9.70 -9.56
CA THR A 58 8.23 8.47 -10.33
C THR A 58 7.07 7.66 -9.74
N ILE A 59 7.03 7.48 -8.42
CA ILE A 59 5.95 6.80 -7.70
C ILE A 59 4.61 7.53 -7.94
N LEU A 60 4.59 8.85 -7.75
CA LEU A 60 3.39 9.66 -7.94
C LEU A 60 2.89 9.64 -9.39
N ASP A 61 3.79 9.77 -10.38
CA ASP A 61 3.43 9.77 -11.80
C ASP A 61 2.80 8.41 -12.19
N ALA A 62 3.32 7.30 -11.66
CA ALA A 62 2.73 5.98 -11.84
C ALA A 62 1.33 5.86 -11.20
N LYS A 63 1.16 6.35 -9.97
CA LYS A 63 -0.15 6.37 -9.29
C LYS A 63 -1.17 7.27 -9.99
N VAL A 64 -0.75 8.42 -10.51
CA VAL A 64 -1.61 9.31 -11.32
C VAL A 64 -2.05 8.61 -12.60
N SER A 65 -1.14 7.91 -13.28
CA SER A 65 -1.45 7.14 -14.48
C SER A 65 -2.47 6.04 -14.18
N ALA A 66 -2.28 5.29 -13.09
CA ALA A 66 -3.22 4.28 -12.63
C ALA A 66 -4.59 4.88 -12.26
N TYR A 67 -4.62 6.05 -11.61
CA TYR A 67 -5.86 6.76 -11.28
C TYR A 67 -6.63 7.19 -12.54
N LYS A 68 -5.92 7.72 -13.55
CA LYS A 68 -6.53 8.10 -14.83
C LYS A 68 -7.09 6.91 -15.60
N ALA A 69 -6.48 5.74 -15.45
CA ALA A 69 -6.90 4.49 -16.10
C ALA A 69 -8.12 3.80 -15.44
N VAL A 70 -8.53 4.18 -14.22
CA VAL A 70 -9.74 3.60 -13.58
C VAL A 70 -10.98 3.98 -14.40
N GLY A 71 -11.79 3.01 -14.84
CA GLY A 71 -12.98 3.25 -15.68
C GLY A 71 -14.00 4.23 -15.08
N ASN A 72 -14.75 4.93 -15.95
CA ASN A 72 -15.69 5.99 -15.58
C ASN A 72 -16.86 5.49 -14.72
N SER A 73 -16.73 5.60 -13.40
CA SER A 73 -17.89 5.83 -12.53
C SER A 73 -17.47 6.70 -11.34
N SER A 74 -17.77 8.00 -11.45
CA SER A 74 -17.91 9.00 -10.37
C SER A 74 -16.84 9.19 -9.28
N GLN A 75 -15.69 8.52 -9.29
CA GLN A 75 -14.69 8.70 -8.23
C GLN A 75 -13.75 9.86 -8.52
N GLU A 76 -14.23 11.08 -8.28
CA GLU A 76 -13.34 12.18 -7.94
C GLU A 76 -12.57 11.80 -6.68
N PHE A 77 -11.24 11.74 -6.74
CA PHE A 77 -10.41 11.64 -5.56
C PHE A 77 -10.53 12.96 -4.79
N LYS A 78 -11.45 12.99 -3.81
CA LYS A 78 -11.79 14.15 -2.98
C LYS A 78 -12.17 15.39 -3.81
N GLY A 79 -13.06 15.22 -4.78
CA GLY A 79 -13.52 16.36 -5.60
C GLY A 79 -12.52 16.82 -6.66
N LYS A 80 -11.47 16.03 -6.93
CA LYS A 80 -10.50 16.29 -8.00
C LYS A 80 -10.83 15.45 -9.23
N SER A 81 -11.09 16.13 -10.34
CA SER A 81 -11.24 15.50 -11.65
C SER A 81 -9.95 14.78 -12.07
N LYS A 82 -10.08 13.79 -12.95
CA LYS A 82 -8.94 13.07 -13.50
C LYS A 82 -7.98 13.97 -14.29
N ASP A 83 -8.52 14.94 -15.01
CA ASP A 83 -7.72 15.85 -15.84
C ASP A 83 -6.86 16.80 -15.02
N ALA A 84 -7.38 17.23 -13.86
CA ALA A 84 -6.64 18.05 -12.91
C ALA A 84 -5.63 17.24 -12.07
N MET A 85 -5.66 15.90 -12.13
CA MET A 85 -4.77 15.05 -11.34
C MET A 85 -3.36 15.01 -11.96
N ASN A 86 -2.40 15.47 -11.18
CA ASN A 86 -0.97 15.37 -11.44
C ASN A 86 -0.23 15.04 -10.13
N SER A 87 1.07 14.79 -10.21
CA SER A 87 1.87 14.32 -9.06
C SER A 87 1.90 15.31 -7.89
N ASP A 88 1.90 16.62 -8.16
CA ASP A 88 1.88 17.65 -7.12
C ASP A 88 0.51 17.72 -6.44
N VAL A 89 -0.57 17.62 -7.22
CA VAL A 89 -1.95 17.57 -6.71
C VAL A 89 -2.12 16.33 -5.84
N LEU A 90 -1.68 15.16 -6.32
CA LEU A 90 -1.77 13.91 -5.57
C LEU A 90 -0.97 14.01 -4.25
N LEU A 91 0.27 14.48 -4.30
CA LEU A 91 1.11 14.65 -3.10
C LEU A 91 0.47 15.62 -2.10
N LYS A 92 -0.05 16.75 -2.57
CA LYS A 92 -0.73 17.73 -1.72
C LYS A 92 -1.96 17.11 -1.07
N THR A 93 -2.81 16.43 -1.83
CA THR A 93 -4.01 15.78 -1.28
C THR A 93 -3.64 14.67 -0.29
N CYS A 94 -2.59 13.88 -0.54
CA CYS A 94 -2.12 12.91 0.44
C CYS A 94 -1.68 13.56 1.76
N ARG A 95 -0.93 14.67 1.71
CA ARG A 95 -0.54 15.44 2.91
C ARG A 95 -1.74 16.07 3.64
N GLU A 96 -2.80 16.42 2.93
CA GLU A 96 -4.05 16.90 3.54
C GLU A 96 -4.80 15.76 4.22
N LEU A 97 -4.89 14.59 3.59
CA LEU A 97 -5.53 13.41 4.15
C LEU A 97 -4.81 12.86 5.38
N GLU A 98 -3.47 12.93 5.41
CA GLU A 98 -2.65 12.54 6.57
C GLU A 98 -3.08 13.23 7.87
N LYS A 99 -3.54 14.49 7.77
CA LYS A 99 -3.98 15.30 8.91
C LYS A 99 -5.45 15.06 9.28
N SER A 100 -6.18 14.26 8.49
CA SER A 100 -7.58 14.00 8.74
C SER A 100 -7.76 13.09 9.95
N THR A 101 -8.85 13.32 10.69
CA THR A 101 -9.30 12.49 11.80
C THR A 101 -10.42 11.53 11.38
N ASP A 102 -10.91 11.64 10.13
CA ASP A 102 -11.97 10.80 9.58
C ASP A 102 -11.38 9.53 8.96
N TYR A 103 -10.94 8.62 9.82
CA TYR A 103 -10.22 7.40 9.44
C TYR A 103 -11.06 6.45 8.58
N GLU A 104 -12.25 6.09 9.04
CA GLU A 104 -13.08 5.04 8.44
C GLU A 104 -13.44 5.36 6.99
N SER A 105 -13.77 6.62 6.70
CA SER A 105 -14.16 7.03 5.36
C SER A 105 -12.99 7.15 4.39
N LEU A 106 -11.76 7.38 4.90
CA LEU A 106 -10.59 7.72 4.08
C LEU A 106 -9.53 6.63 4.01
N SER A 107 -9.50 5.67 4.95
CA SER A 107 -8.43 4.68 5.08
C SER A 107 -8.19 3.89 3.80
N SER A 108 -9.24 3.39 3.14
CA SER A 108 -9.10 2.61 1.89
C SER A 108 -8.53 3.46 0.74
N ILE A 109 -9.06 4.68 0.59
CA ILE A 109 -8.64 5.62 -0.47
C ILE A 109 -7.20 6.07 -0.23
N PHE A 110 -6.86 6.36 1.02
CA PHE A 110 -5.51 6.73 1.43
C PHE A 110 -4.51 5.60 1.20
N LYS A 111 -4.81 4.37 1.64
CA LYS A 111 -3.94 3.20 1.42
C LYS A 111 -3.69 2.99 -0.07
N LYS A 112 -4.71 3.16 -0.91
CA LYS A 112 -4.57 2.97 -2.36
C LYS A 112 -3.64 4.00 -3.01
N TRP A 113 -3.78 5.27 -2.67
CA TRP A 113 -3.16 6.37 -3.43
C TRP A 113 -2.01 7.08 -2.72
N CYS A 114 -1.95 7.00 -1.39
CA CYS A 114 -1.01 7.75 -0.55
C CYS A 114 -0.04 6.84 0.22
N SER A 115 -0.32 5.54 0.32
CA SER A 115 0.64 4.56 0.85
C SER A 115 1.46 3.91 -0.26
N LEU A 116 2.67 3.47 0.12
CA LEU A 116 3.59 2.77 -0.75
C LEU A 116 3.22 1.28 -0.79
N ASP A 117 3.11 0.73 -1.99
CA ASP A 117 3.10 -0.71 -2.18
C ASP A 117 4.52 -1.28 -2.22
N PHE A 118 4.66 -2.60 -2.30
CA PHE A 118 5.98 -3.24 -2.34
C PHE A 118 6.81 -2.72 -3.51
N LYS A 119 6.22 -2.57 -4.69
CA LYS A 119 6.92 -2.03 -5.87
C LYS A 119 7.48 -0.63 -5.59
N ASP A 120 6.68 0.25 -5.00
CA ASP A 120 7.10 1.60 -4.64
C ASP A 120 8.26 1.56 -3.64
N VAL A 121 8.17 0.72 -2.60
CA VAL A 121 9.24 0.58 -1.59
C VAL A 121 10.52 0.05 -2.23
N LEU A 122 10.45 -0.92 -3.14
CA LEU A 122 11.63 -1.43 -3.86
C LEU A 122 12.32 -0.35 -4.71
N VAL A 123 11.54 0.53 -5.36
CA VAL A 123 12.08 1.69 -6.08
C VAL A 123 12.85 2.62 -5.12
N THR A 124 12.38 2.79 -3.87
CA THR A 124 13.07 3.62 -2.88
C THR A 124 14.42 3.05 -2.43
N VAL A 125 14.53 1.72 -2.29
CA VAL A 125 15.67 1.04 -1.66
C VAL A 125 16.94 0.97 -2.52
N GLY A 126 16.88 1.17 -3.84
CA GLY A 126 18.13 1.25 -4.62
C GLY A 126 18.06 0.91 -6.10
N GLY A 127 16.91 1.12 -6.76
CA GLY A 127 16.83 0.99 -8.21
C GLY A 127 16.99 -0.45 -8.73
N ARG A 128 16.68 -1.46 -7.91
CA ARG A 128 16.62 -2.85 -8.39
C ARG A 128 15.30 -3.07 -9.11
N SER A 129 15.40 -3.43 -10.38
CA SER A 129 14.24 -3.83 -11.18
C SER A 129 13.65 -5.11 -10.61
N VAL A 130 12.33 -5.17 -10.59
CA VAL A 130 11.61 -6.43 -10.36
C VAL A 130 11.89 -7.36 -11.55
N ILE A 131 11.95 -8.66 -11.30
CA ILE A 131 12.09 -9.66 -12.37
C ILE A 131 11.04 -9.41 -13.48
N SER A 132 11.49 -9.39 -14.73
CA SER A 132 10.64 -9.13 -15.90
C SER A 132 11.07 -10.00 -17.09
N ASP A 133 10.16 -10.25 -18.03
CA ASP A 133 10.49 -10.94 -19.31
C ASP A 133 11.11 -9.98 -20.35
N THR A 134 11.60 -8.82 -19.93
CA THR A 134 12.18 -7.87 -20.88
C THR A 134 13.49 -8.40 -21.46
N PRO A 135 13.84 -8.05 -22.71
CA PRO A 135 15.04 -8.54 -23.38
C PRO A 135 16.34 -8.27 -22.60
N SER A 136 16.35 -7.27 -21.72
CA SER A 136 17.49 -6.88 -20.90
C SER A 136 17.79 -7.83 -19.75
N ASP A 137 16.78 -8.53 -19.20
CA ASP A 137 16.95 -9.41 -18.03
C ASP A 137 17.12 -10.90 -18.43
N GLY A 138 16.72 -11.29 -19.65
CA GLY A 138 16.85 -12.66 -20.15
C GLY A 138 16.31 -13.73 -19.19
N THR A 139 16.89 -14.93 -19.18
CA THR A 139 16.60 -15.99 -18.19
C THR A 139 17.34 -15.80 -16.85
N ASN A 140 18.07 -14.69 -16.64
CA ASN A 140 18.92 -14.51 -15.44
C ASN A 140 18.12 -14.41 -14.14
N TRP A 141 16.85 -14.00 -14.21
CA TRP A 141 15.95 -13.99 -13.06
C TRP A 141 15.75 -15.41 -12.47
N LYS A 142 15.87 -16.47 -13.28
CA LYS A 142 15.78 -17.86 -12.80
C LYS A 142 16.91 -18.20 -11.83
N ASN A 143 18.10 -17.62 -12.02
CA ASN A 143 19.23 -17.85 -11.12
C ASN A 143 18.97 -17.24 -9.74
N SER A 144 18.42 -16.01 -9.70
CA SER A 144 17.97 -15.39 -8.45
C SER A 144 16.91 -16.23 -7.74
N LEU A 145 15.99 -16.85 -8.48
CA LEU A 145 14.96 -17.69 -7.86
C LEU A 145 15.50 -19.06 -7.42
N THR A 146 16.48 -19.61 -8.13
CA THR A 146 17.08 -20.93 -7.82
C THR A 146 17.75 -20.93 -6.45
N SER A 147 18.43 -19.85 -6.06
CA SER A 147 19.07 -19.75 -4.75
C SER A 147 18.10 -19.75 -3.56
N HIS A 148 16.82 -19.48 -3.79
CA HIS A 148 15.80 -19.37 -2.73
C HIS A 148 14.73 -20.47 -2.79
N ARG A 149 14.90 -21.45 -3.66
CA ARG A 149 13.92 -22.49 -3.95
C ARG A 149 13.41 -23.26 -2.72
N GLU A 150 14.32 -23.65 -1.84
CA GLU A 150 14.00 -24.36 -0.59
C GLU A 150 13.07 -23.56 0.32
N LYS A 151 13.18 -22.23 0.31
CA LYS A 151 12.27 -21.36 1.05
C LYS A 151 10.96 -21.19 0.28
N MET A 152 11.04 -21.02 -1.04
CA MET A 152 9.87 -20.81 -1.91
C MET A 152 8.87 -21.95 -1.87
N LYS A 153 9.31 -23.22 -1.86
CA LYS A 153 8.40 -24.39 -1.83
C LYS A 153 7.42 -24.38 -0.65
N THR A 154 7.80 -23.74 0.45
CA THR A 154 6.97 -23.65 1.67
C THR A 154 5.94 -22.52 1.61
N VAL A 155 6.10 -21.59 0.65
CA VAL A 155 5.29 -20.37 0.51
C VAL A 155 4.50 -20.34 -0.81
N ILE A 156 5.04 -20.94 -1.87
CA ILE A 156 4.52 -20.88 -3.23
C ILE A 156 4.09 -22.28 -3.67
N THR A 157 2.78 -22.47 -3.77
CA THR A 157 2.19 -23.75 -4.20
C THR A 157 2.70 -24.14 -5.59
N GLY A 158 3.26 -25.34 -5.71
CA GLY A 158 3.73 -25.89 -6.98
C GLY A 158 5.19 -25.60 -7.33
N VAL A 159 5.95 -24.96 -6.44
CA VAL A 159 7.42 -25.01 -6.45
C VAL A 159 7.86 -26.26 -5.69
N THR A 160 8.72 -27.09 -6.27
CA THR A 160 9.23 -28.33 -5.64
C THR A 160 10.73 -28.27 -5.39
N GLU A 161 11.36 -29.31 -4.82
CA GLU A 161 12.81 -29.43 -4.63
C GLU A 161 13.55 -29.97 -5.88
N SER A 162 12.83 -30.58 -6.84
CA SER A 162 13.47 -31.37 -7.90
C SER A 162 14.09 -30.52 -9.00
N SER A 163 15.42 -30.42 -9.07
CA SER A 163 16.13 -29.65 -10.13
C SER A 163 15.90 -30.18 -11.54
N SER A 164 15.27 -31.34 -11.66
CA SER A 164 14.89 -32.00 -12.91
C SER A 164 13.74 -31.33 -13.66
N ASP A 165 13.08 -30.33 -13.08
CA ASP A 165 12.03 -29.60 -13.77
C ASP A 165 12.65 -28.65 -14.82
N SER A 166 12.85 -29.22 -16.00
CA SER A 166 12.92 -28.52 -17.27
C SER A 166 11.64 -27.72 -17.59
N SER A 167 10.63 -27.74 -16.72
CA SER A 167 9.39 -27.01 -16.90
C SER A 167 9.57 -25.55 -16.46
N ASN A 168 9.47 -24.63 -17.43
CA ASN A 168 9.23 -23.21 -17.17
C ASN A 168 8.06 -22.99 -16.17
N SER A 169 7.20 -23.97 -15.93
CA SER A 169 6.03 -23.92 -15.05
C SER A 169 6.34 -23.53 -13.60
N GLN A 170 7.37 -24.10 -12.96
CA GLN A 170 7.67 -23.76 -11.55
C GLN A 170 8.18 -22.32 -11.41
N TRP A 171 9.03 -21.89 -12.33
CA TRP A 171 9.55 -20.53 -12.37
C TRP A 171 8.48 -19.52 -12.75
N ASN A 172 7.55 -19.88 -13.62
CA ASN A 172 6.37 -19.07 -13.92
C ASN A 172 5.49 -18.88 -12.67
N LYS A 173 5.29 -19.92 -11.85
CA LYS A 173 4.55 -19.78 -10.58
C LYS A 173 5.24 -18.87 -9.58
N ALA A 174 6.56 -18.98 -9.44
CA ALA A 174 7.34 -18.08 -8.58
C ALA A 174 7.26 -16.63 -9.08
N LYS A 175 7.30 -16.42 -10.40
CA LYS A 175 7.11 -15.12 -11.03
C LYS A 175 5.71 -14.56 -10.82
N GLU A 176 4.66 -15.35 -11.07
CA GLU A 176 3.26 -14.97 -10.83
C GLU A 176 3.03 -14.60 -9.36
N TRP A 177 3.65 -15.32 -8.43
CA TRP A 177 3.61 -14.99 -7.02
C TRP A 177 4.26 -13.63 -6.74
N CYS A 178 5.46 -13.39 -7.31
CA CYS A 178 6.13 -12.10 -7.20
C CYS A 178 5.23 -10.97 -7.73
N GLU A 179 4.75 -11.09 -8.97
CA GLU A 179 3.87 -10.11 -9.62
C GLU A 179 2.60 -9.84 -8.80
N GLY A 180 1.97 -10.89 -8.26
CA GLY A 180 0.78 -10.79 -7.42
C GLY A 180 1.03 -10.06 -6.09
N LYS A 181 2.25 -10.11 -5.55
CA LYS A 181 2.60 -9.46 -4.28
C LYS A 181 3.00 -8.00 -4.43
N LEU A 182 3.49 -7.57 -5.59
CA LEU A 182 3.99 -6.20 -5.80
C LEU A 182 2.97 -5.10 -5.48
N GLY A 183 1.68 -5.36 -5.70
CA GLY A 183 0.60 -4.41 -5.40
C GLY A 183 0.16 -4.37 -3.93
N THR A 184 0.78 -5.19 -3.07
CA THR A 184 0.47 -5.22 -1.63
C THR A 184 1.02 -3.97 -0.96
N GLN A 185 0.19 -3.29 -0.16
CA GLN A 185 0.66 -2.15 0.63
C GLN A 185 1.69 -2.61 1.67
N TYR A 186 2.77 -1.86 1.81
CA TYR A 186 3.72 -2.11 2.89
C TYR A 186 3.10 -1.74 4.24
N SER A 187 3.12 -2.68 5.18
CA SER A 187 2.76 -2.52 6.59
C SER A 187 3.57 -3.47 7.48
N ASN A 188 3.39 -3.41 8.80
CA ASN A 188 3.98 -4.39 9.71
C ASN A 188 3.48 -5.82 9.44
N ASP A 189 2.19 -5.97 9.13
CA ASP A 189 1.56 -7.27 8.86
C ASP A 189 2.11 -7.89 7.57
N SER A 190 2.42 -7.07 6.57
CA SER A 190 2.93 -7.51 5.28
C SER A 190 4.45 -7.59 5.24
N LYS A 191 5.16 -7.28 6.34
CA LYS A 191 6.62 -7.15 6.35
C LYS A 191 7.32 -8.44 5.92
N VAL A 192 6.87 -9.59 6.40
CA VAL A 192 7.46 -10.88 6.05
C VAL A 192 7.33 -11.16 4.54
N ASP A 193 6.19 -10.81 3.95
CA ASP A 193 5.98 -10.95 2.51
C ASP A 193 6.83 -9.94 1.72
N PHE A 194 7.01 -8.73 2.24
CA PHE A 194 7.93 -7.75 1.63
C PHE A 194 9.37 -8.26 1.64
N ASP A 195 9.86 -8.77 2.77
CA ASP A 195 11.23 -9.28 2.90
C ASP A 195 11.49 -10.44 1.91
N ARG A 196 10.49 -11.30 1.70
CA ARG A 196 10.53 -12.36 0.66
C ARG A 196 10.55 -11.78 -0.75
N VAL A 197 9.73 -10.78 -1.04
CA VAL A 197 9.70 -10.12 -2.35
C VAL A 197 11.03 -9.41 -2.63
N GLU A 198 11.62 -8.74 -1.64
CA GLU A 198 12.93 -8.11 -1.75
C GLU A 198 14.06 -9.12 -1.98
N GLU A 199 14.01 -10.27 -1.29
CA GLU A 199 15.00 -11.33 -1.44
C GLU A 199 14.87 -12.02 -2.81
N TRP A 200 13.65 -12.34 -3.23
CA TRP A 200 13.40 -13.29 -4.33
C TRP A 200 13.03 -12.63 -5.66
N CYS A 201 12.28 -11.54 -5.63
CA CYS A 201 11.60 -10.98 -6.80
C CYS A 201 12.37 -9.85 -7.47
N LEU A 202 13.61 -9.61 -7.05
CA LEU A 202 14.48 -8.60 -7.65
C LEU A 202 15.46 -9.23 -8.63
N ALA A 203 15.68 -8.55 -9.76
CA ALA A 203 16.74 -8.91 -10.69
C ALA A 203 18.09 -8.94 -9.96
N ALA A 204 18.98 -9.83 -10.39
CA ALA A 204 20.37 -9.81 -9.96
C ALA A 204 20.99 -8.45 -10.32
N LYS A 205 21.87 -7.91 -9.46
CA LYS A 205 22.65 -6.74 -9.87
C LYS A 205 23.45 -7.12 -11.11
N ALA A 206 23.34 -6.34 -12.18
CA ALA A 206 24.33 -6.41 -13.25
C ALA A 206 25.70 -6.18 -12.60
N GLN A 207 26.61 -7.14 -12.77
CA GLN A 207 28.00 -7.02 -12.34
C GLN A 207 28.74 -6.07 -13.28
#